data_AF-A0A5T0LXV6-F1
#
_entry.id   AF-A0A5T0LXV6-F1
#
_cell.length_a   1.000
_cell.length_b   1.000
_cell.length_c   1.000
_cell.angle_alpha   90.00
_cell.angle_beta   90.00
_cell.angle_gamma   90.00
#
_symmetry.space_group_name_H-M   'P 1'
#
loop_
_entity.id
_entity.type
_entity.pdbx_description
1 polymer ?
#
loop_
_entity_poly.entity_id
_entity_poly.type
_entity_poly.pdbx_seq_one_letter_code
_entity_poly.pdbx_strand_id
1 'polypeptide(L)'
;MTIYKLCKCGKKIQTHLRTCEECDKTFKKIANKRYDCFKRDKQSSDFYNSVAWRKLRNAFINKNPFCIRCGKFAKIVDHIIPIKQGGKKLSEENLQSLCLACHNEKTKNELKGWGM
;
A
#
# COMPACT_ATOMS: atom_id res chain seq x y z
N MET A 1 38.68 -13.30 30.60
CA MET A 1 38.55 -14.48 29.71
C MET A 1 37.29 -14.32 28.87
N THR A 2 37.38 -14.46 27.54
CA THR A 2 36.21 -14.33 26.67
C THR A 2 35.32 -15.55 26.86
N ILE A 3 34.12 -15.36 27.42
CA ILE A 3 33.15 -16.45 27.62
C ILE A 3 32.38 -16.62 26.32
N TYR A 4 32.25 -17.86 25.87
CA TYR A 4 31.57 -18.22 24.64
C TYR A 4 30.28 -19.00 24.93
N LYS A 5 29.30 -18.87 24.04
CA LYS A 5 28.06 -19.66 24.04
C LYS A 5 27.76 -20.15 22.63
N LEU A 6 26.76 -21.02 22.49
CA LEU A 6 26.28 -21.45 21.18
C LEU A 6 25.14 -20.54 20.70
N CYS A 7 25.22 -20.12 19.44
CA CYS A 7 24.11 -19.54 18.70
C CYS A 7 23.04 -20.60 18.44
N LYS A 8 21.79 -20.20 18.17
CA LYS A 8 20.69 -21.11 17.82
C LYS A 8 20.98 -22.00 16.60
N CYS A 9 21.90 -21.58 15.72
CA CYS A 9 22.35 -22.36 14.57
C CYS A 9 23.52 -23.34 14.87
N GLY A 10 23.98 -23.42 16.13
CA GLY A 10 25.08 -24.29 16.56
C GLY A 10 26.48 -23.67 16.51
N LYS A 11 26.65 -22.45 15.98
CA LYS A 11 27.95 -21.76 15.93
C LYS A 11 28.37 -21.20 17.29
N LYS A 12 29.66 -21.33 17.65
CA LYS A 12 30.25 -20.71 18.86
C LYS A 12 30.37 -19.20 18.67
N ILE A 13 29.77 -18.42 19.57
CA ILE A 13 29.77 -16.95 19.56
C ILE A 13 30.19 -16.41 20.92
N GLN A 14 30.65 -15.16 20.97
CA GLN A 14 30.90 -14.50 22.24
C GLN A 14 29.59 -14.31 23.01
N THR A 15 29.63 -14.44 24.33
CA THR A 15 28.43 -14.38 25.20
C THR A 15 27.64 -13.09 25.08
N HIS A 16 28.32 -11.95 24.84
CA HIS A 16 27.70 -10.65 24.63
C HIS A 16 26.89 -10.55 23.33
N LEU A 17 27.18 -11.41 22.35
CA LEU A 17 26.46 -11.43 21.07
C LEU A 17 25.16 -12.22 21.22
N ARG A 18 24.07 -11.69 20.63
CA ARG A 18 22.76 -12.35 20.66
C ARG A 18 22.69 -13.54 19.70
N THR A 19 23.24 -13.36 18.50
CA THR A 19 23.28 -14.36 17.41
C THR A 19 24.58 -14.23 16.63
N CYS A 20 24.94 -15.23 15.83
CA CYS A 20 26.04 -15.09 14.86
C CYS A 20 25.66 -14.11 13.73
N GLU A 21 26.67 -13.60 13.04
CA GLU A 21 26.52 -12.61 11.96
C GLU A 21 25.59 -13.09 10.83
N GLU A 22 25.71 -14.36 10.44
CA GLU A 22 24.87 -14.95 9.39
C GLU A 22 23.40 -15.08 9.81
N CYS A 23 23.14 -15.46 11.06
CA CYS A 23 21.78 -15.50 11.58
C CYS A 23 21.20 -14.09 11.65
N ASP A 24 21.96 -13.10 12.11
CA ASP A 24 21.54 -11.70 12.16
C ASP A 24 21.20 -11.16 10.76
N LYS A 25 22.06 -11.43 9.76
CA LYS A 25 21.80 -11.10 8.35
C LYS A 25 20.52 -11.76 7.84
N THR A 26 20.28 -13.03 8.19
CA THR A 26 19.09 -13.76 7.78
C THR A 26 17.82 -13.16 8.41
N PHE A 27 17.84 -12.83 9.71
CA PHE A 27 16.74 -12.15 10.39
C PHE A 27 16.44 -10.77 9.77
N LYS A 28 17.48 -9.98 9.51
CA LYS A 28 17.34 -8.68 8.81
C LYS A 28 16.75 -8.84 7.41
N LYS A 29 17.18 -9.84 6.64
CA LYS A 29 16.63 -10.14 5.30
C LYS A 29 15.16 -10.52 5.36
N ILE A 30 14.75 -11.35 6.32
CA ILE A 30 13.34 -11.74 6.53
C ILE A 30 12.50 -10.52 6.95
N ALA A 31 13.00 -9.70 7.87
CA ALA A 31 12.33 -8.48 8.31
C ALA A 31 12.15 -7.47 7.17
N ASN A 32 13.19 -7.26 6.35
CA ASN A 32 13.13 -6.39 5.18
C ASN A 32 12.15 -6.92 4.12
N LYS A 33 12.14 -8.24 3.85
CA LYS A 33 11.18 -8.84 2.92
C LYS A 33 9.72 -8.63 3.38
N ARG A 34 9.46 -8.71 4.69
CA ARG A 34 8.15 -8.36 5.26
C ARG A 34 7.85 -6.87 5.07
N TYR A 35 8.79 -5.98 5.34
CA TYR A 35 8.58 -4.55 5.11
C TYR A 35 8.31 -4.23 3.63
N ASP A 36 9.02 -4.87 2.71
CA ASP A 36 8.85 -4.68 1.27
C ASP A 36 7.53 -5.28 0.74
N CYS A 37 7.01 -6.37 1.33
CA CYS A 37 5.68 -6.88 0.95
C CYS A 37 4.53 -5.97 1.43
N PHE A 38 4.77 -5.15 2.45
CA PHE A 38 3.84 -4.12 2.93
C PHE A 38 4.15 -2.72 2.38
N LYS A 39 5.23 -2.54 1.61
CA LYS A 39 5.44 -1.30 0.86
C LYS A 39 4.30 -1.17 -0.12
N ARG A 40 3.45 -0.16 0.08
CA ARG A 40 2.60 0.36 -0.99
C ARG A 40 3.51 0.64 -2.18
N ASP A 41 3.11 0.10 -3.34
CA ASP A 41 3.75 0.33 -4.62
C ASP A 41 4.17 1.81 -4.74
N LYS A 42 5.49 2.06 -4.69
CA LYS A 42 6.05 3.41 -4.60
C LYS A 42 5.60 4.25 -5.80
N GLN A 43 5.47 3.62 -6.97
CA GLN A 43 4.99 4.23 -8.19
C GLN A 43 3.53 4.67 -8.10
N SER A 44 2.72 3.93 -7.33
CA SER A 44 1.35 4.32 -7.01
C SER A 44 1.32 5.51 -6.05
N SER A 45 2.22 5.56 -5.07
CA SER A 45 2.33 6.68 -4.11
C SER A 45 2.73 7.99 -4.78
N ASP A 46 3.70 7.98 -5.69
CA ASP A 46 4.19 9.21 -6.36
C ASP A 46 3.08 9.86 -7.22
N PHE A 47 2.28 9.05 -7.92
CA PHE A 47 1.14 9.55 -8.68
C PHE A 47 0.10 10.23 -7.79
N TYR A 48 -0.32 9.60 -6.69
CA TYR A 48 -1.33 10.16 -5.79
C TYR A 48 -0.82 11.39 -5.01
N ASN A 49 0.49 11.57 -4.90
CA ASN A 49 1.09 12.78 -4.34
C ASN A 49 1.34 13.87 -5.39
N SER A 50 1.20 13.57 -6.68
CA SER A 50 1.46 14.52 -7.77
C SER A 50 0.54 15.75 -7.71
N VAL A 51 1.08 16.90 -8.10
CA VAL A 51 0.32 18.17 -8.15
C VAL A 51 -0.87 18.06 -9.11
N ALA A 52 -0.68 17.41 -10.26
CA ALA A 52 -1.73 17.20 -11.24
C ALA A 52 -2.92 16.44 -10.66
N TRP A 53 -2.66 15.32 -9.96
CA TRP A 53 -3.72 14.54 -9.33
C TRP A 53 -4.44 15.33 -8.23
N ARG A 54 -3.71 16.00 -7.33
CA ARG A 54 -4.35 16.78 -6.24
C ARG A 54 -5.24 17.89 -6.77
N LYS A 55 -4.80 18.61 -7.82
CA LYS A 55 -5.60 19.66 -8.48
C LYS A 55 -6.86 19.07 -9.10
N LEU A 56 -6.72 18.02 -9.90
CA LEU A 56 -7.85 17.34 -10.55
C LEU A 56 -8.85 16.79 -9.52
N ARG A 57 -8.36 16.08 -8.51
CA ARG A 57 -9.17 15.52 -7.41
C ARG A 57 -9.99 16.59 -6.71
N ASN A 58 -9.36 17.71 -6.35
CA ASN A 58 -10.03 18.79 -5.62
C ASN A 58 -11.08 19.48 -6.50
N ALA A 59 -10.78 19.74 -7.77
CA ALA A 59 -11.75 20.28 -8.71
C ALA A 59 -12.93 19.32 -8.92
N PHE A 60 -12.65 18.03 -9.10
CA PHE A 60 -13.67 17.01 -9.38
C PHE A 60 -14.62 16.79 -8.20
N ILE A 61 -14.11 16.70 -6.96
CA ILE A 61 -14.95 16.48 -5.78
C ILE A 61 -15.81 17.71 -5.45
N ASN A 62 -15.33 18.92 -5.78
CA ASN A 62 -16.12 20.14 -5.62
C ASN A 62 -17.27 20.22 -6.65
N LYS A 63 -17.04 19.78 -7.89
CA LYS A 63 -18.10 19.65 -8.91
C LYS A 63 -19.09 18.53 -8.59
N ASN A 64 -18.60 17.43 -8.01
CA ASN A 64 -19.36 16.21 -7.72
C ASN A 64 -19.31 15.88 -6.22
N PRO A 65 -20.00 16.65 -5.35
CA PRO A 65 -19.89 16.51 -3.90
C PRO A 65 -20.60 15.29 -3.33
N PHE A 66 -21.40 14.59 -4.13
CA PHE A 66 -22.19 13.43 -3.70
C PHE A 66 -21.66 12.12 -4.28
N CYS A 67 -21.85 11.05 -3.52
CA CYS A 67 -21.52 9.69 -3.90
C CYS A 67 -22.42 9.25 -5.05
N ILE A 68 -21.82 8.85 -6.18
CA ILE A 68 -22.58 8.43 -7.36
C ILE A 68 -23.45 7.19 -7.10
N ARG A 69 -23.10 6.36 -6.11
CA ARG A 69 -23.85 5.13 -5.80
C ARG A 69 -25.03 5.32 -4.85
N CYS A 70 -24.92 6.23 -3.89
CA CYS A 70 -25.88 6.30 -2.79
C CYS A 70 -26.33 7.73 -2.41
N GLY A 71 -25.86 8.76 -3.11
CA GLY A 71 -26.26 10.15 -2.89
C GLY A 71 -25.73 10.81 -1.62
N LYS A 72 -25.10 10.08 -0.70
CA LYS A 72 -24.44 10.67 0.49
C LYS A 72 -23.23 11.51 0.09
N PHE A 73 -22.79 12.44 0.94
CA PHE A 73 -21.57 13.22 0.68
C PHE A 73 -20.37 12.33 0.37
N ALA A 74 -19.71 12.62 -0.74
CA ALA A 74 -18.48 11.97 -1.15
C ALA A 74 -17.31 12.43 -0.27
N LYS A 75 -16.39 11.52 -0.02
CA LYS A 75 -15.14 11.79 0.69
C LYS A 75 -13.91 11.39 -0.14
N ILE A 76 -14.11 10.52 -1.12
CA ILE A 76 -13.07 9.91 -1.92
C ILE A 76 -13.42 10.14 -3.39
N VAL A 77 -12.41 10.46 -4.19
CA VAL A 77 -12.47 10.37 -5.65
C VAL A 77 -11.67 9.14 -6.03
N ASP A 78 -12.32 8.23 -6.72
CA ASP A 78 -11.77 6.94 -7.08
C ASP A 78 -11.81 6.74 -8.59
N HIS A 79 -10.91 5.93 -9.12
CA HIS A 79 -10.89 5.61 -10.54
C HIS A 79 -11.95 4.55 -10.87
N ILE A 80 -12.75 4.75 -11.91
CA ILE A 80 -13.75 3.79 -12.39
C ILE A 80 -13.04 2.52 -12.86
N ILE A 81 -12.08 2.68 -13.77
CA ILE A 81 -11.13 1.64 -14.16
C ILE A 81 -9.84 1.89 -13.36
N PRO A 82 -9.40 0.95 -12.50
CA PRO A 82 -8.17 1.08 -11.75
C PRO A 82 -6.98 1.40 -12.65
N ILE A 83 -6.07 2.26 -12.18
CA ILE A 83 -4.84 2.61 -12.90
C ILE A 83 -4.03 1.35 -13.26
N LYS A 84 -4.02 0.35 -12.36
CA LYS A 84 -3.33 -0.93 -12.57
C LYS A 84 -3.92 -1.77 -13.72
N GLN A 85 -5.17 -1.50 -14.11
CA GLN A 85 -5.86 -2.15 -15.23
C GLN A 85 -5.83 -1.29 -16.51
N GLY A 86 -4.98 -0.26 -16.56
CA GLY A 86 -4.86 0.62 -17.73
C GLY A 86 -5.85 1.79 -17.75
N GLY A 87 -6.56 2.05 -16.64
CA GLY A 87 -7.43 3.21 -16.52
C GLY A 87 -6.67 4.54 -16.69
N LYS A 88 -7.32 5.50 -17.35
CA LYS A 88 -6.76 6.85 -17.54
C LYS A 88 -6.52 7.51 -16.18
N LYS A 89 -5.28 7.92 -15.92
CA LYS A 89 -4.85 8.48 -14.63
C LYS A 89 -5.45 9.86 -14.34
N LEU A 90 -5.50 10.72 -15.35
CA LEU A 90 -5.87 12.13 -15.24
C LEU A 90 -7.04 12.51 -16.19
N SER A 91 -8.05 11.65 -16.33
CA SER A 91 -9.28 12.01 -17.04
C SER A 91 -10.47 12.01 -16.10
N GLU A 92 -11.26 13.09 -16.10
CA GLU A 92 -12.51 13.20 -15.33
C GLU A 92 -13.50 12.07 -15.71
N GLU A 93 -13.48 11.58 -16.95
CA GLU A 93 -14.36 10.50 -17.42
C GLU A 93 -14.12 9.16 -16.71
N ASN A 94 -12.91 8.98 -16.13
CA ASN A 94 -12.52 7.77 -15.41
C ASN A 94 -12.56 7.99 -13.89
N LEU A 95 -13.18 9.07 -13.40
CA LEU A 95 -13.28 9.37 -11.97
C LEU A 95 -14.73 9.26 -11.50
N GLN A 96 -14.88 8.83 -10.25
CA GLN A 96 -16.17 8.81 -9.56
C GLN A 96 -16.02 9.29 -8.12
N SER A 97 -17.00 10.07 -7.66
CA SER A 97 -17.10 10.50 -6.28
C SER A 97 -17.79 9.42 -5.46
N LEU A 98 -17.16 8.97 -4.37
CA LEU A 98 -17.68 7.91 -3.51
C LEU A 98 -17.64 8.31 -2.03
N CYS A 99 -18.62 7.82 -1.27
CA CYS A 99 -18.53 7.78 0.18
C CYS A 99 -17.63 6.62 0.64
N LEU A 100 -17.16 6.66 1.88
CA LEU A 100 -16.22 5.65 2.40
C LEU A 100 -16.79 4.23 2.34
N ALA A 101 -18.09 4.05 2.62
CA ALA A 101 -18.73 2.75 2.59
C ALA A 101 -18.75 2.14 1.18
N CYS A 102 -19.22 2.90 0.19
CA CYS A 102 -19.28 2.47 -1.21
C CYS A 102 -17.89 2.24 -1.81
N HIS A 103 -16.91 3.07 -1.44
CA HIS A 103 -15.52 2.86 -1.84
C HIS A 103 -14.97 1.53 -1.30
N ASN A 104 -15.14 1.25 -0.01
CA ASN A 104 -14.66 0.01 0.59
C ASN A 104 -15.33 -1.24 -0.02
N GLU A 105 -16.61 -1.15 -0.36
CA GLU A 105 -17.33 -2.20 -1.08
C GLU A 105 -16.75 -2.42 -2.49
N LYS A 106 -16.48 -1.34 -3.24
CA LYS A 106 -15.80 -1.43 -4.54
C LYS A 106 -14.46 -2.14 -4.41
N THR A 107 -13.60 -1.70 -3.48
CA THR A 107 -12.28 -2.30 -3.28
C THR A 107 -12.39 -3.79 -2.95
N LYS A 108 -13.36 -4.20 -2.11
CA LYS A 108 -13.59 -5.62 -1.81
C LYS A 108 -13.99 -6.42 -3.05
N ASN A 109 -14.89 -5.89 -3.88
CA ASN A 109 -15.33 -6.56 -5.10
C ASN A 109 -14.22 -6.63 -6.14
N GLU A 110 -13.40 -5.59 -6.25
CA GLU A 110 -12.20 -5.60 -7.07
C GLU A 110 -11.25 -6.69 -6.61
N LEU A 111 -10.92 -6.78 -5.31
CA LEU A 111 -10.02 -7.83 -4.81
C LEU A 111 -10.51 -9.25 -5.09
N LYS A 112 -11.83 -9.51 -4.99
CA LYS A 112 -12.42 -10.81 -5.34
C LYS A 112 -12.22 -11.18 -6.81
N GLY A 113 -12.26 -10.21 -7.71
CA GLY A 113 -11.99 -10.42 -9.14
C GLY A 113 -10.55 -10.80 -9.47
N TRP A 114 -9.63 -10.69 -8.50
CA TRP A 114 -8.20 -11.01 -8.66
C TRP A 114 -7.85 -12.42 -8.17
N GLY A 115 -8.84 -13.25 -7.82
CA GLY A 115 -8.62 -14.64 -7.42
C GLY A 115 -7.82 -14.80 -6.12
N MET A 116 -7.96 -13.84 -5.19
CA MET A 116 -7.46 -13.92 -3.81
C MET A 116 -8.57 -14.34 -2.84
#